data_AF-A0A2X2BIR4-F1
#
_entry.id   AF-A0A2X2BIR4-F1
#
_cell.length_a   1.000
_cell.length_b   1.000
_cell.length_c   1.000
_cell.angle_alpha   90.00
_cell.angle_beta   90.00
_cell.angle_gamma   90.00
#
_symmetry.space_group_name_H-M   'P 1'
#
loop_
_entity.id
_entity.type
_entity.pdbx_description
1 polymer ?
#
loop_
_entity_poly.entity_id
_entity_poly.type
_entity_poly.pdbx_seq_one_letter_code
_entity_poly.pdbx_strand_id
1 'polypeptide(L)'
;MFDRPEFSVGAIHINPSVDIKGKSPLSGASTNAGDIAPSALVPNIHFVAPINDKWAIGASGTTNFGLATDFKKDYPAGLIGGKTDLKTMNLNLSAGYRVNKQFSVGLGLNALYADAEITRHVGEAGKLLGGTLSQHPDTNYQGLGRYLSSLSPSDRFAQLKGDAWGFGLERRFII
;
A
#
# COMPACT_ATOMS: atom_id res chain seq x y z
N MET A 1 -12.02 -33.17 4.93
CA MET A 1 -11.44 -33.14 3.57
C MET A 1 -12.59 -33.19 2.60
N PHE A 2 -12.56 -32.33 1.58
CA PHE A 2 -13.66 -32.07 0.66
C PHE A 2 -14.00 -33.30 -0.19
N ASP A 3 -15.29 -33.54 -0.42
CA ASP A 3 -15.78 -34.71 -1.15
C ASP A 3 -16.02 -34.43 -2.65
N ARG A 4 -15.89 -33.17 -3.07
CA ARG A 4 -16.04 -32.72 -4.46
C ARG A 4 -15.25 -31.42 -4.72
N PRO A 5 -15.03 -31.03 -5.99
CA PRO A 5 -14.49 -29.72 -6.30
C PRO A 5 -15.37 -28.60 -5.77
N GLU A 6 -14.76 -27.64 -5.09
CA GLU A 6 -15.42 -26.46 -4.55
C GLU A 6 -14.70 -25.20 -5.02
N PHE A 7 -15.50 -24.18 -5.30
CA PHE A 7 -15.03 -22.88 -5.76
C PHE A 7 -15.78 -21.79 -4.98
N SER A 8 -15.04 -20.76 -4.58
CA SER A 8 -15.56 -19.58 -3.92
C SER A 8 -14.93 -18.34 -4.53
N VAL A 9 -15.74 -17.33 -4.81
CA VAL A 9 -15.28 -16.04 -5.30
C VAL A 9 -16.09 -14.96 -4.61
N GLY A 10 -15.43 -13.86 -4.27
CA GLY A 10 -16.05 -12.72 -3.64
C GLY A 10 -15.24 -11.45 -3.86
N ALA A 11 -15.82 -10.33 -3.49
CA ALA A 11 -15.11 -9.06 -3.41
C ALA A 11 -15.67 -8.24 -2.25
N ILE A 12 -14.79 -7.46 -1.62
CA ILE A 12 -15.16 -6.53 -0.56
C ILE A 12 -14.91 -5.13 -1.08
N HIS A 13 -15.95 -4.30 -1.07
CA HIS A 13 -15.82 -2.88 -1.36
C HIS A 13 -15.54 -2.13 -0.05
N ILE A 14 -14.41 -1.44 -0.01
CA ILE A 14 -13.98 -0.64 1.13
C ILE A 14 -14.11 0.82 0.72
N ASN A 15 -15.00 1.56 1.38
CA ASN A 15 -15.17 3.00 1.18
C ASN A 15 -14.82 3.73 2.49
N PRO A 16 -13.54 4.00 2.74
CA PRO A 16 -13.14 4.71 3.95
C PRO A 16 -13.41 6.21 3.81
N SER A 17 -13.64 6.88 4.93
CA SER A 17 -13.70 8.34 5.02
C SER A 17 -12.65 8.77 6.03
N VAL A 18 -11.54 9.31 5.55
CA VAL A 18 -10.43 9.75 6.41
C VAL A 18 -10.21 11.23 6.20
N ASP A 19 -10.36 11.98 7.29
CA ASP A 19 -10.15 13.43 7.30
C ASP A 19 -8.99 13.80 8.23
N ILE A 20 -8.17 14.74 7.79
CA ILE A 20 -7.14 15.40 8.58
C ILE A 20 -7.62 16.81 8.90
N LYS A 21 -7.44 17.22 10.15
CA LYS A 21 -7.69 18.59 10.61
C LYS A 21 -6.47 19.12 11.34
N GLY A 22 -6.07 20.35 11.02
CA GLY A 22 -4.93 20.96 11.68
C GLY A 22 -4.44 22.24 11.02
N LYS A 23 -3.34 22.77 11.55
CA LYS A 23 -2.59 23.89 11.00
C LYS A 23 -1.11 23.57 11.04
N SER A 24 -0.39 24.01 10.02
CA SER A 24 1.06 23.92 9.99
C SER A 24 1.66 24.77 11.12
N PRO A 25 2.57 24.23 11.93
CA PRO A 25 3.31 25.03 12.91
C PRO A 25 4.37 25.93 12.24
N LEU A 26 4.71 25.68 10.98
CA LEU A 26 5.75 26.41 10.25
C LEU A 26 5.20 27.68 9.58
N SER A 27 4.01 27.61 9.01
CA SER A 27 3.40 28.71 8.24
C SER A 27 2.04 29.18 8.78
N GLY A 28 1.42 28.42 9.69
CA GLY A 28 0.03 28.62 10.10
C GLY A 28 -1.01 28.20 9.06
N ALA A 29 -0.60 27.70 7.88
CA ALA A 29 -1.50 27.27 6.82
C ALA A 29 -2.40 26.11 7.29
N SER A 30 -3.63 26.05 6.77
CA SER A 30 -4.55 24.94 7.03
C SER A 30 -3.99 23.63 6.48
N THR A 31 -3.88 22.62 7.34
CA THR A 31 -3.57 21.24 6.94
C THR A 31 -4.83 20.38 6.93
N ASN A 32 -6.00 21.00 6.76
CA ASN A 32 -7.23 20.25 6.58
C ASN A 32 -7.21 19.52 5.23
N ALA A 33 -7.44 18.21 5.24
CA ALA A 33 -7.57 17.40 4.04
C ALA A 33 -8.70 16.39 4.28
N GLY A 34 -9.77 16.48 3.50
CA GLY A 34 -10.89 15.56 3.61
C GLY A 34 -10.75 14.42 2.62
N ASP A 35 -11.32 13.27 2.99
CA ASP A 35 -11.44 12.08 2.15
C ASP A 35 -10.13 11.65 1.46
N ILE A 36 -9.05 11.60 2.25
CA ILE A 36 -7.71 11.31 1.72
C ILE A 36 -7.51 9.82 1.41
N ALA A 37 -8.44 8.94 1.78
CA ALA A 37 -8.34 7.51 1.59
C ALA A 37 -9.35 7.08 0.52
N PRO A 38 -8.92 6.81 -0.73
CA PRO A 38 -9.85 6.47 -1.78
C PRO A 38 -10.49 5.09 -1.55
N SER A 39 -11.70 4.92 -2.09
CA SER A 39 -12.38 3.62 -2.08
C SER A 39 -11.59 2.56 -2.85
N ALA A 40 -11.64 1.31 -2.38
CA ALA A 40 -10.96 0.18 -2.98
C ALA A 40 -11.90 -1.02 -3.15
N LEU A 41 -11.60 -1.87 -4.13
CA LEU A 41 -12.26 -3.17 -4.32
C LEU A 41 -11.24 -4.26 -4.10
N VAL A 42 -11.54 -5.17 -3.17
CA VAL A 42 -10.63 -6.24 -2.75
C VAL A 42 -11.24 -7.59 -3.15
N PRO A 43 -10.83 -8.19 -4.28
CA PRO A 43 -11.32 -9.49 -4.71
C PRO A 43 -10.66 -10.63 -3.92
N ASN A 44 -11.36 -11.76 -3.84
CA ASN A 44 -10.84 -13.03 -3.37
C ASN A 44 -11.39 -14.17 -4.23
N ILE A 45 -10.55 -15.17 -4.46
CA ILE A 45 -10.89 -16.37 -5.21
C ILE A 45 -10.23 -17.58 -4.54
N HIS A 46 -10.99 -18.65 -4.36
CA HIS A 46 -10.55 -19.89 -3.74
C HIS A 46 -11.09 -21.08 -4.52
N PHE A 47 -10.24 -22.05 -4.76
CA PHE A 47 -10.58 -23.30 -5.42
C PHE A 47 -9.95 -24.46 -4.66
N VAL A 48 -10.69 -25.55 -4.48
CA VAL A 48 -10.19 -26.78 -3.91
C VAL A 48 -10.79 -27.97 -4.63
N ALA A 49 -9.99 -28.98 -4.92
CA ALA A 49 -10.43 -30.19 -5.58
C ALA A 49 -9.81 -31.43 -4.93
N PRO A 50 -10.61 -32.42 -4.50
CA PRO A 50 -10.09 -33.73 -4.14
C PRO A 50 -9.61 -34.44 -5.41
N ILE A 51 -8.41 -35.01 -5.36
CA ILE A 51 -7.87 -35.87 -6.41
C ILE A 51 -8.30 -37.32 -6.17
N ASN A 52 -8.33 -37.75 -4.91
CA ASN A 52 -8.80 -39.07 -4.47
C ASN A 52 -9.15 -39.01 -2.97
N ASP A 53 -9.46 -40.14 -2.34
CA ASP A 53 -9.84 -40.22 -0.92
C ASP A 53 -8.75 -39.74 0.07
N LYS A 54 -7.52 -39.56 -0.39
CA LYS A 54 -6.38 -39.14 0.43
C LYS A 54 -5.79 -37.79 0.05
N TRP A 55 -5.83 -37.41 -1.23
CA TRP A 55 -5.20 -36.18 -1.72
C TRP A 55 -6.23 -35.14 -2.15
N ALA A 56 -5.96 -33.89 -1.80
CA ALA A 56 -6.66 -32.72 -2.33
C ALA A 56 -5.66 -31.64 -2.73
N ILE A 57 -5.99 -30.84 -3.73
CA ILE A 57 -5.24 -29.66 -4.13
C ILE A 57 -6.10 -28.41 -3.97
N GLY A 58 -5.48 -27.31 -3.62
CA GLY A 58 -6.12 -26.02 -3.47
C GLY A 58 -5.33 -24.91 -4.15
N ALA A 59 -6.03 -23.91 -4.64
CA ALA A 59 -5.46 -22.67 -5.14
C ALA A 59 -6.28 -21.49 -4.60
N SER A 60 -5.64 -20.39 -4.24
CA SER A 60 -6.37 -19.17 -3.93
C SER A 60 -5.60 -17.92 -4.33
N GLY A 61 -6.34 -16.87 -4.68
CA GLY A 61 -5.86 -15.54 -4.95
C GLY A 61 -6.56 -14.57 -4.03
N THR A 62 -5.82 -13.83 -3.22
CA THR A 62 -6.35 -12.89 -2.24
C THR A 62 -5.49 -11.62 -2.21
N THR A 63 -6.01 -10.55 -1.63
CA THR A 63 -5.24 -9.36 -1.31
C THR A 63 -5.17 -9.24 0.21
N ASN A 64 -3.95 -9.21 0.76
CA ASN A 64 -3.74 -9.24 2.21
C ASN A 64 -3.53 -7.84 2.81
N PHE A 65 -2.85 -6.97 2.07
CA PHE A 65 -2.51 -5.61 2.47
C PHE A 65 -2.86 -4.63 1.36
N GLY A 66 -3.46 -3.52 1.75
CA GLY A 66 -3.78 -2.39 0.89
C GLY A 66 -3.67 -1.10 1.70
N LEU A 67 -2.94 -0.12 1.18
CA LEU A 67 -2.90 1.24 1.71
C LEU A 67 -3.02 2.20 0.54
N ALA A 68 -4.00 3.09 0.59
CA ALA A 68 -4.10 4.18 -0.37
C ALA A 68 -4.36 5.47 0.41
N THR A 69 -3.50 6.45 0.20
CA THR A 69 -3.72 7.83 0.64
C THR A 69 -3.34 8.76 -0.49
N ASP A 70 -4.19 9.76 -0.74
CA ASP A 70 -4.00 10.74 -1.78
C ASP A 70 -4.35 12.13 -1.25
N PHE A 71 -3.33 12.96 -1.11
CA PHE A 71 -3.49 14.37 -0.75
C PHE A 71 -3.37 15.24 -2.01
N LYS A 72 -3.97 16.43 -1.96
CA LYS A 72 -3.77 17.44 -3.01
C LYS A 72 -2.28 17.71 -3.21
N LYS A 73 -1.87 17.91 -4.46
CA LYS A 73 -0.45 18.09 -4.82
C LYS A 73 0.18 19.32 -4.16
N ASP A 74 -0.61 20.37 -3.95
CA ASP A 74 -0.22 21.62 -3.30
C ASP A 74 -0.47 21.62 -1.78
N TYR A 75 -0.74 20.45 -1.19
CA TYR A 75 -0.97 20.32 0.25
C TYR A 75 0.22 20.88 1.04
N PRO A 76 0.01 21.72 2.07
CA PRO A 76 1.10 22.40 2.76
C PRO A 76 2.16 21.45 3.31
N ALA A 77 1.74 20.30 3.86
CA ALA A 77 2.65 19.27 4.34
C ALA A 77 3.09 18.28 3.24
N GLY A 78 3.33 18.74 2.02
CA GLY A 78 3.62 17.90 0.84
C GLY A 78 4.81 16.94 0.98
N LEU A 79 5.77 17.23 1.86
CA LEU A 79 6.95 16.37 2.09
C LEU A 79 6.61 15.08 2.84
N ILE A 80 5.55 15.09 3.66
CA ILE A 80 5.08 13.95 4.45
C ILE A 80 3.69 13.47 4.02
N GLY A 81 2.91 14.35 3.41
CA GLY A 81 1.69 14.05 2.66
C GLY A 81 1.99 13.75 1.19
N GLY A 82 0.97 13.72 0.35
CA GLY A 82 1.09 13.37 -1.07
C GLY A 82 0.45 12.00 -1.35
N LYS A 83 0.99 11.25 -2.32
CA LYS A 83 0.41 9.95 -2.70
C LYS A 83 1.16 8.81 -2.03
N THR A 84 0.45 7.86 -1.44
CA THR A 84 0.99 6.58 -0.98
C THR A 84 0.01 5.49 -1.37
N ASP A 85 0.42 4.61 -2.26
CA ASP A 85 -0.36 3.49 -2.76
C ASP A 85 0.48 2.22 -2.57
N LEU A 86 -0.04 1.26 -1.84
CA LEU A 86 0.55 -0.06 -1.63
C LEU A 86 -0.55 -1.08 -1.87
N LYS A 87 -0.32 -1.96 -2.84
CA LYS A 87 -1.23 -3.04 -3.19
C LYS A 87 -0.48 -4.35 -3.10
N THR A 88 -1.16 -5.37 -2.57
CA THR A 88 -0.60 -6.72 -2.53
C THR A 88 -1.55 -7.73 -3.13
N MET A 89 -1.00 -8.77 -3.72
CA MET A 89 -1.71 -9.93 -4.20
C MET A 89 -0.99 -11.18 -3.73
N ASN A 90 -1.69 -12.02 -2.99
CA ASN A 90 -1.20 -13.31 -2.52
C ASN A 90 -1.83 -14.43 -3.35
N LEU A 91 -0.97 -15.22 -3.97
CA LEU A 91 -1.33 -16.46 -4.65
C LEU A 91 -0.86 -17.64 -3.80
N ASN A 92 -1.79 -18.48 -3.37
CA ASN A 92 -1.50 -19.70 -2.63
C ASN A 92 -1.81 -20.93 -3.49
N LEU A 93 -0.89 -21.88 -3.53
CA LEU A 93 -1.09 -23.22 -4.07
C LEU A 93 -0.83 -24.22 -2.95
N SER A 94 -1.76 -25.13 -2.70
CA SER A 94 -1.66 -26.08 -1.60
C SER A 94 -2.04 -27.50 -2.01
N ALA A 95 -1.47 -28.47 -1.29
CA ALA A 95 -1.83 -29.87 -1.37
C ALA A 95 -2.05 -30.41 0.04
N GLY A 96 -3.12 -31.16 0.22
CA GLY A 96 -3.48 -31.84 1.46
C GLY A 96 -3.42 -33.34 1.29
N TYR A 97 -2.94 -34.02 2.32
CA TYR A 97 -2.92 -35.48 2.45
C TYR A 97 -3.62 -35.93 3.73
N ARG A 98 -4.64 -36.77 3.60
CA ARG A 98 -5.35 -37.42 4.70
C ARG A 98 -4.57 -38.65 5.15
N VAL A 99 -4.04 -38.59 6.37
CA VAL A 99 -3.27 -39.69 6.98
C VAL A 99 -4.23 -40.74 7.53
N ASN A 100 -5.28 -40.31 8.23
CA ASN A 100 -6.36 -41.17 8.73
C ASN A 100 -7.68 -40.37 8.80
N LYS A 101 -8.76 -40.98 9.33
CA LYS A 101 -10.09 -40.33 9.39
C LYS A 101 -10.11 -39.06 10.27
N GLN A 102 -9.16 -38.91 11.18
CA GLN A 102 -9.07 -37.80 12.14
C GLN A 102 -7.90 -36.85 11.85
N PHE A 103 -6.91 -37.26 11.06
CA PHE A 103 -5.66 -36.53 10.88
C PHE A 103 -5.36 -36.29 9.41
N SER A 104 -5.12 -35.02 9.07
CA SER A 104 -4.70 -34.60 7.74
C SER A 104 -3.54 -33.61 7.84
N VAL A 105 -2.62 -33.68 6.89
CA VAL A 105 -1.47 -32.79 6.76
C VAL A 105 -1.58 -32.01 5.46
N GLY A 106 -1.12 -30.76 5.45
CA GLY A 106 -1.14 -29.91 4.27
C GLY A 106 0.18 -29.17 4.10
N LEU A 107 0.55 -28.97 2.84
CA LEU A 107 1.69 -28.17 2.43
C LEU A 107 1.22 -27.14 1.40
N GLY A 108 1.64 -25.89 1.59
CA GLY A 108 1.26 -24.78 0.73
C GLY A 108 2.46 -23.96 0.30
N LEU A 109 2.45 -23.48 -0.93
CA LEU A 109 3.36 -22.48 -1.47
C LEU A 109 2.58 -21.18 -1.63
N ASN A 110 3.20 -20.07 -1.20
CA ASN A 110 2.66 -18.74 -1.38
C ASN A 110 3.59 -17.91 -2.25
N ALA A 111 3.00 -17.13 -3.14
CA ALA A 111 3.65 -16.07 -3.90
C ALA A 111 2.92 -14.76 -3.63
N LEU A 112 3.59 -13.84 -2.93
CA LEU A 112 3.11 -12.52 -2.60
C LEU A 112 3.72 -11.52 -3.58
N TYR A 113 2.90 -10.86 -4.38
CA TYR A 113 3.30 -9.69 -5.15
C TYR A 113 2.92 -8.43 -4.38
N ALA A 114 3.82 -7.45 -4.33
CA ALA A 114 3.57 -6.13 -3.78
C ALA A 114 3.96 -5.06 -4.80
N ASP A 115 3.07 -4.10 -5.04
CA ASP A 115 3.31 -2.89 -5.84
C ASP A 115 3.16 -1.68 -4.92
N ALA A 116 4.17 -0.82 -4.91
CA ALA A 116 4.23 0.37 -4.06
C ALA A 116 4.57 1.61 -4.87
N GLU A 117 3.79 2.68 -4.68
CA GLU A 117 4.05 4.02 -5.19
C GLU A 117 3.97 5.04 -4.06
N ILE A 118 5.02 5.84 -3.91
CA ILE A 118 5.09 6.96 -2.97
C ILE A 118 5.50 8.20 -3.75
N THR A 119 4.68 9.25 -3.70
CA THR A 119 4.99 10.55 -4.29
C THR A 119 4.86 11.64 -3.24
N ARG A 120 5.92 12.43 -3.07
CA ARG A 120 5.98 13.59 -2.17
C ARG A 120 6.16 14.87 -2.97
N HIS A 121 5.59 15.94 -2.47
CA HIS A 121 5.62 17.27 -3.09
C HIS A 121 6.37 18.27 -2.21
N VAL A 122 6.81 19.39 -2.79
CA VAL A 122 7.54 20.43 -2.05
C VAL A 122 6.68 21.05 -0.94
N GLY A 123 5.38 21.22 -1.16
CA GLY A 123 4.48 21.85 -0.20
C GLY A 123 4.94 23.25 0.19
N GLU A 124 4.79 23.60 1.46
CA GLU A 124 5.20 24.92 1.97
C GLU A 124 6.72 25.04 2.18
N ALA A 125 7.46 23.92 2.18
CA ALA A 125 8.88 23.91 2.51
C ALA A 125 9.72 24.74 1.54
N GLY A 126 9.39 24.73 0.23
CA GLY A 126 10.10 25.53 -0.78
C GLY A 126 10.05 27.03 -0.46
N LYS A 127 8.86 27.55 -0.15
CA LYS A 127 8.69 28.97 0.20
C LYS A 127 9.34 29.32 1.54
N LEU A 128 9.21 28.48 2.56
CA LEU A 128 9.75 28.74 3.90
C LEU A 128 11.27 28.68 3.93
N LEU A 129 11.87 27.60 3.41
CA LEU A 129 13.31 27.44 3.34
C LEU A 129 13.92 28.47 2.39
N GLY A 130 13.28 28.70 1.23
CA GLY A 130 13.72 29.70 0.27
C GLY A 130 13.70 31.11 0.85
N GLY A 131 12.64 31.50 1.55
CA GLY A 131 12.54 32.81 2.19
C GLY A 131 13.59 33.05 3.26
N THR A 132 13.88 32.02 4.07
CA THR A 132 14.93 32.08 5.10
C THR A 132 16.32 32.21 4.49
N LEU A 133 16.63 31.40 3.47
CA LEU A 133 17.94 31.41 2.81
C LEU A 133 18.16 32.65 1.93
N SER A 134 17.10 33.21 1.33
CA SER A 134 17.18 34.46 0.57
C SER A 134 17.55 35.67 1.41
N GLN A 135 17.30 35.62 2.72
CA GLN A 135 17.66 36.67 3.67
C GLN A 135 19.04 36.46 4.30
N HIS A 136 19.75 35.37 3.95
CA HIS A 136 21.06 35.08 4.51
C HIS A 136 22.09 36.15 4.05
N PRO A 137 22.99 36.62 4.94
CA PRO A 137 23.98 37.64 4.60
C PRO A 137 25.06 37.21 3.60
N ASP A 138 25.19 35.91 3.33
CA ASP A 138 26.16 35.40 2.36
C ASP A 138 25.44 35.18 1.02
N THR A 139 25.94 35.87 0.00
CA THR A 139 25.41 35.89 -1.36
C THR A 139 25.29 34.52 -2.00
N ASN A 140 26.09 33.54 -1.56
CA ASN A 140 26.02 32.17 -2.05
C ASN A 140 24.69 31.49 -1.67
N TYR A 141 24.16 31.76 -0.47
CA TYR A 141 22.88 31.19 -0.02
C TYR A 141 21.67 31.96 -0.56
N GLN A 142 21.83 33.25 -0.87
CA GLN A 142 20.73 34.05 -1.45
C GLN A 142 20.26 33.50 -2.79
N GLY A 143 21.19 33.01 -3.63
CA GLY A 143 20.89 32.35 -4.90
C GLY A 143 20.06 31.08 -4.71
N LEU A 144 20.49 30.20 -3.80
CA LEU A 144 19.76 28.98 -3.44
C LEU A 144 18.38 29.30 -2.86
N GLY A 145 18.28 30.33 -2.01
CA GLY A 145 17.00 30.77 -1.44
C GLY A 145 15.99 31.20 -2.51
N ARG A 146 16.44 31.99 -3.50
CA ARG A 146 15.56 32.43 -4.61
C ARG A 146 15.08 31.24 -5.44
N TYR A 147 15.96 30.27 -5.71
CA TYR A 147 15.61 29.04 -6.41
C TYR A 147 14.55 28.24 -5.63
N LEU A 148 14.77 27.98 -4.34
CA LEU A 148 13.81 27.24 -3.51
C LEU A 148 12.47 27.95 -3.38
N SER A 149 12.46 29.28 -3.25
CA SER A 149 11.23 30.08 -3.24
C SER A 149 10.47 30.08 -4.58
N SER A 150 11.17 29.79 -5.69
CA SER A 150 10.55 29.70 -7.02
C SER A 150 9.84 28.36 -7.28
N LEU A 151 10.12 27.34 -6.46
CA LEU A 151 9.45 26.05 -6.56
C LEU A 151 7.95 26.19 -6.22
N SER A 152 7.13 25.53 -7.03
CA SER A 152 5.70 25.40 -6.75
C SER A 152 5.47 24.41 -5.61
N PRO A 153 4.48 24.64 -4.73
CA PRO A 153 4.08 23.65 -3.72
C PRO A 153 3.76 22.27 -4.33
N SER A 154 3.28 22.24 -5.58
CA SER A 154 2.96 21.01 -6.32
C SER A 154 4.15 20.32 -6.97
N ASP A 155 5.34 20.91 -6.93
CA ASP A 155 6.52 20.29 -7.54
C ASP A 155 6.84 18.98 -6.85
N ARG A 156 7.17 17.96 -7.64
CA ARG A 156 7.50 16.63 -7.10
C ARG A 156 8.88 16.69 -6.46
N PHE A 157 8.92 16.44 -5.16
CA PHE A 157 10.17 16.39 -4.41
C PHE A 157 10.80 15.00 -4.49
N ALA A 158 9.99 13.96 -4.34
CA ALA A 158 10.45 12.58 -4.42
C ALA A 158 9.35 11.70 -5.01
N GLN A 159 9.76 10.74 -5.84
CA GLN A 159 8.90 9.66 -6.31
C GLN A 159 9.65 8.34 -6.16
N LEU A 160 9.03 7.40 -5.47
CA LEU A 160 9.51 6.04 -5.35
C LEU A 160 8.42 5.12 -5.88
N LYS A 161 8.77 4.30 -6.87
CA LYS A 161 7.93 3.25 -7.39
C LYS A 161 8.73 1.97 -7.38
N GLY A 162 8.13 0.88 -6.93
CA GLY A 162 8.76 -0.41 -6.94
C GLY A 162 7.76 -1.52 -6.77
N ASP A 163 8.11 -2.67 -7.29
CA ASP A 163 7.37 -3.90 -7.14
C ASP A 163 8.30 -5.03 -6.71
N ALA A 164 7.74 -6.00 -6.00
CA ALA A 164 8.50 -7.12 -5.46
C ALA A 164 7.66 -8.40 -5.38
N TRP A 165 8.35 -9.53 -5.52
CA TRP A 165 7.81 -10.86 -5.26
C TRP A 165 8.43 -11.42 -3.98
N GLY A 166 7.59 -11.95 -3.10
CA GLY A 166 7.97 -12.76 -1.95
C GLY A 166 7.43 -14.18 -2.11
N PHE A 167 8.22 -15.18 -1.74
CA PHE A 167 7.82 -16.58 -1.79
C PHE A 167 7.88 -17.19 -0.39
N GLY A 168 6.89 -18.02 -0.05
CA GLY A 168 6.78 -18.65 1.25
C GLY A 168 6.34 -20.11 1.16
N LEU A 169 6.73 -20.90 2.16
CA LEU A 169 6.29 -22.28 2.34
C LEU A 169 5.49 -22.39 3.65
N GLU A 170 4.28 -22.92 3.56
CA GLU A 170 3.41 -23.19 4.70
C GLU A 170 3.26 -24.69 4.93
N ARG A 171 3.17 -25.05 6.21
CA ARG A 171 2.85 -26.41 6.67
C ARG A 171 1.70 -26.31 7.64
N ARG A 172 0.62 -27.07 7.40
CA ARG A 172 -0.56 -27.06 8.26
C ARG A 172 -0.89 -28.47 8.73
N PHE A 173 -1.12 -28.62 10.02
CA PHE A 173 -1.66 -29.82 10.64
C PHE A 173 -3.12 -29.57 11.00
N ILE A 174 -4.02 -30.43 10.55
CA ILE A 174 -5.44 -30.37 10.88
C ILE A 174 -5.78 -31.65 11.64
N ILE A 175 -6.14 -31.46 12.92
CA ILE A 175 -6.59 -32.48 13.88
C ILE A 175 -8.12 -32.47 13.95
#